data_AF-A0A2M4AYR5-F1
#
_entry.id   AF-A0A2M4AYR5-F1
#
_cell.length_a   1.000
_cell.length_b   1.000
_cell.length_c   1.000
_cell.angle_alpha   90.00
_cell.angle_beta   90.00
_cell.angle_gamma   90.00
#
_symmetry.space_group_name_H-M   'P 1'
#
loop_
_entity.id
_entity.type
_entity.pdbx_description
1 polymer ?
#
loop_
_entity_poly.entity_id
_entity_poly.type
_entity_poly.pdbx_seq_one_letter_code
_entity_poly.pdbx_strand_id
1 'polypeptide(L)' 'LFGIIAMFFPGKTITIVYASAGALLFSFYLIYDTQIMLGGDHKYSISPEEYVFAALNLYLDVINIFLHILSIIGASRN' A
#
# COMPACT_ATOMS: atom_id res chain seq x y z
N LEU A 1 8.25 -3.47 -12.57
CA LEU A 1 9.49 -4.09 -13.10
C LEU A 1 10.20 -4.93 -12.04
N PHE A 2 10.59 -4.36 -10.89
CA PHE A 2 11.28 -5.09 -9.81
C PHE A 2 10.49 -6.30 -9.26
N GLY A 3 9.18 -6.16 -9.02
CA GLY A 3 8.34 -7.29 -8.58
C GLY A 3 8.22 -8.44 -9.59
N ILE A 4 8.31 -8.14 -10.89
CA ILE A 4 8.34 -9.17 -11.95
C ILE A 4 9.68 -9.91 -11.91
N ILE A 5 10.79 -9.20 -11.70
CA ILE A 5 12.12 -9.80 -11.59
C ILE A 5 12.23 -10.66 -10.33
N ALA A 6 11.69 -10.19 -9.20
CA ALA A 6 11.67 -10.93 -7.94
C ALA A 6 10.90 -12.27 -8.03
N MET A 7 9.95 -12.40 -8.97
CA MET A 7 9.23 -13.64 -9.24
C MET A 7 10.13 -14.74 -9.81
N PHE A 8 11.15 -14.37 -10.61
CA PHE A 8 12.07 -15.32 -11.27
C PHE A 8 13.37 -15.56 -10.49
N PHE A 9 13.70 -14.72 -9.50
CA PHE A 9 14.86 -14.86 -8.63
C PHE A 9 14.45 -14.84 -7.14
N PRO A 10 13.76 -15.89 -6.66
CA PRO A 10 13.30 -15.94 -5.28
C PRO A 10 14.48 -16.11 -4.33
N GLY A 11 14.54 -15.26 -3.30
CA GLY A 11 15.50 -15.37 -2.20
C GLY A 11 14.96 -14.68 -0.97
N LYS A 12 15.12 -15.28 0.22
CA LYS A 12 14.57 -14.78 1.49
C LYS A 12 14.85 -13.28 1.68
N THR A 13 16.10 -12.87 1.50
CA THR A 13 16.52 -11.47 1.64
C THR A 13 15.86 -10.57 0.60
N ILE A 14 15.79 -11.00 -0.67
CA ILE A 14 15.17 -10.22 -1.75
C ILE A 14 13.68 -10.02 -1.47
N THR A 15 12.98 -11.07 -1.06
CA THR A 15 11.56 -11.02 -0.70
C THR A 15 11.31 -10.08 0.48
N ILE A 16 12.11 -10.17 1.55
CA ILE A 16 11.95 -9.30 2.72
C ILE A 16 12.25 -7.84 2.39
N VAL A 17 13.32 -7.56 1.62
CA VAL A 17 13.66 -6.19 1.20
C VAL A 17 12.57 -5.61 0.30
N TYR A 18 12.11 -6.38 -0.69
CA TYR A 18 11.01 -5.98 -1.56
C TYR A 18 9.75 -5.67 -0.77
N ALA A 19 9.37 -6.59 0.12
CA ALA A 19 8.15 -6.47 0.88
C ALA A 19 8.20 -5.30 1.87
N SER A 20 9.34 -5.08 2.52
CA SER A 20 9.56 -3.93 3.40
C SER A 20 9.49 -2.60 2.64
N ALA A 21 10.12 -2.52 1.46
CA ALA A 21 10.07 -1.33 0.62
C ALA A 21 8.64 -1.04 0.13
N GLY A 22 7.91 -2.08 -0.29
CA GLY A 22 6.51 -1.97 -0.68
C GLY A 22 5.62 -1.50 0.47
N ALA A 23 5.73 -2.10 1.66
CA ALA A 23 4.97 -1.70 2.84
C ALA A 23 5.21 -0.23 3.21
N LEU A 24 6.46 0.23 3.20
CA LEU A 24 6.80 1.64 3.46
C LEU A 24 6.20 2.58 2.41
N LEU A 25 6.32 2.24 1.13
CA LEU A 25 5.78 3.03 0.02
C LEU A 25 4.26 3.19 0.15
N PHE A 26 3.53 2.09 0.32
CA PHE A 26 2.07 2.14 0.48
C PHE A 26 1.64 2.82 1.79
N SER A 27 2.46 2.75 2.84
CA SER A 27 2.20 3.51 4.08
C SER A 27 2.31 5.03 3.84
N PHE A 28 3.27 5.48 3.03
CA PHE A 28 3.34 6.88 2.62
C PHE A 28 2.18 7.29 1.73
N TYR A 29 1.75 6.45 0.79
CA TYR A 29 0.53 6.70 0.01
C TYR A 29 -0.69 6.83 0.90
N LEU A 30 -0.88 5.92 1.85
CA LEU A 30 -2.00 5.98 2.79
C LEU A 30 -2.01 7.30 3.59
N ILE A 31 -0.85 7.75 4.08
CA ILE A 31 -0.73 9.05 4.76
C ILE A 31 -1.09 10.17 3.79
N TYR A 32 -0.53 10.18 2.58
CA TYR A 32 -0.80 11.23 1.60
C TYR A 32 -2.30 11.29 1.22
N ASP A 33 -2.90 10.16 0.87
CA ASP A 33 -4.29 10.05 0.45
C ASP A 33 -5.23 10.47 1.59
N THR A 34 -4.98 10.02 2.82
CA THR A 34 -5.76 10.46 3.99
C THR A 34 -5.60 11.95 4.27
N GLN A 35 -4.42 12.54 4.06
CA GLN A 35 -4.23 13.99 4.20
C GLN A 35 -4.99 14.77 3.13
N ILE A 36 -5.03 14.31 1.88
CA ILE A 36 -5.82 14.97 0.83
C ILE A 36 -7.33 14.85 1.11
N MET A 37 -7.78 13.71 1.64
CA MET A 37 -9.19 13.47 1.94
C MET A 37 -9.67 14.18 3.21
N LEU A 38 -8.81 14.34 4.22
CA LEU A 38 -9.18 14.86 5.56
C LEU A 38 -8.57 16.23 5.88
N GLY A 39 -7.50 16.63 5.20
CA GLY A 39 -6.69 17.81 5.48
C GLY A 39 -7.10 19.02 4.65
N GLY A 40 -8.24 19.63 4.97
CA GLY A 40 -8.64 20.92 4.39
C GLY A 40 -10.09 21.33 4.68
N ASP A 41 -10.45 22.57 4.30
CA ASP A 41 -11.81 23.15 4.37
C ASP A 41 -12.84 22.48 3.42
N HIS A 42 -12.63 21.23 3.01
CA HIS A 42 -13.49 20.46 2.09
C HIS A 42 -14.75 19.94 2.79
N LYS A 43 -15.39 20.83 3.54
CA LYS A 43 -16.30 20.46 4.61
C LYS A 43 -17.56 19.74 4.11
N TYR A 44 -18.09 20.00 2.90
CA TYR A 44 -19.43 19.49 2.54
C TYR A 44 -19.77 19.39 1.03
N SER A 45 -18.87 18.96 0.12
CA SER A 45 -19.30 18.70 -1.28
C SER A 45 -18.38 17.79 -2.11
N ILE A 46 -17.85 16.73 -1.52
CA ILE A 46 -17.28 15.64 -2.35
C ILE A 46 -18.46 14.91 -3.00
N SER A 47 -18.48 14.79 -4.33
CA SER A 47 -19.56 14.08 -5.01
C SER A 47 -19.56 12.59 -4.57
N PRO A 48 -20.71 11.90 -4.59
CA PRO A 48 -20.76 10.48 -4.25
C PRO A 48 -19.72 9.64 -5.01
N GLU A 49 -19.46 9.98 -6.27
CA GLU A 49 -18.48 9.32 -7.13
C GLU A 49 -17.04 9.51 -6.61
N GLU A 50 -16.69 10.73 -6.19
CA GLU A 50 -15.38 11.05 -5.61
C GLU A 50 -15.18 10.35 -4.26
N TYR A 51 -16.24 10.20 -3.46
CA TYR A 51 -16.18 9.46 -2.20
C TYR A 51 -15.91 7.97 -2.42
N VAL A 52 -16.59 7.36 -3.40
CA VAL A 52 -16.34 5.96 -3.79
C VAL A 52 -14.92 5.78 -4.30
N PHE A 53 -14.43 6.69 -5.13
CA PHE A 53 -13.06 6.66 -5.63
C PHE A 53 -12.02 6.79 -4.50
N ALA A 54 -12.23 7.72 -3.58
CA ALA A 54 -11.38 7.91 -2.41
C ALA A 54 -11.35 6.65 -1.52
N ALA A 55 -12.50 6.07 -1.22
CA ALA A 55 -12.61 4.84 -0.45
C ALA A 55 -11.92 3.65 -1.13
N LEU A 56 -12.01 3.55 -2.47
CA LEU A 56 -11.31 2.53 -3.25
C LEU A 56 -9.79 2.69 -3.16
N ASN A 57 -9.26 3.91 -3.27
CA ASN A 57 -7.80 4.13 -3.15
C ASN A 57 -7.29 3.77 -1.76
N LEU A 58 -7.96 4.23 -0.69
CA LEU A 58 -7.61 3.85 0.69
C LEU A 58 -7.66 2.33 0.90
N TYR A 59 -8.67 1.66 0.32
CA TYR A 59 -8.78 0.20 0.38
C TYR A 59 -7.58 -0.48 -0.28
N LEU A 60 -7.18 -0.03 -1.47
CA LEU A 60 -6.03 -0.59 -2.18
C LEU A 60 -4.74 -0.38 -1.39
N ASP A 61 -4.54 0.78 -0.79
CA ASP A 61 -3.37 1.04 0.05
C ASP A 61 -3.30 0.08 1.25
N VAL A 62 -4.40 -0.04 2.00
CA VAL A 62 -4.46 -0.93 3.18
C VAL A 62 -4.24 -2.39 2.80
N ILE A 63 -4.88 -2.87 1.73
CA ILE A 63 -4.70 -4.25 1.26
C ILE A 63 -3.26 -4.50 0.83
N ASN A 64 -2.64 -3.56 0.11
CA ASN A 64 -1.25 -3.70 -0.29
C ASN A 64 -0.33 -3.73 0.93
N ILE A 65 -0.49 -2.83 1.90
CA ILE A 65 0.30 -2.87 3.15
C ILE A 65 0.16 -4.23 3.84
N PHE A 66 -1.07 -4.73 3.97
CA PHE A 66 -1.34 -6.04 4.56
C PHE A 66 -0.61 -7.19 3.84
N LEU A 67 -0.69 -7.23 2.51
CA LEU A 67 -0.03 -8.28 1.71
C LEU A 67 1.49 -8.22 1.83
N HIS A 68 2.08 -7.02 1.88
CA HIS A 68 3.51 -6.86 2.09
C HIS A 68 3.93 -7.33 3.48
N ILE A 69 3.19 -6.97 4.54
CA ILE A 69 3.43 -7.46 5.91
C ILE A 69 3.32 -8.99 5.96
N LEU A 70 2.30 -9.57 5.34
CA LEU A 70 2.11 -11.02 5.27
C LEU A 70 3.30 -11.70 4.57
N SER A 71 3.82 -11.10 3.50
CA SER A 71 5.01 -11.59 2.80
C SER A 71 6.26 -11.56 3.68
N ILE A 72 6.48 -10.48 4.45
CA ILE A 72 7.60 -10.37 5.40
C ILE A 72 7.52 -11.47 6.46
N ILE A 73 6.34 -11.66 7.07
CA ILE A 73 6.13 -12.67 8.12
C ILE A 73 6.35 -14.08 7.54
N GLY A 74 5.80 -14.37 6.36
CA GLY A 74 5.96 -15.65 5.68
C GLY A 74 7.43 -15.96 5.33
N ALA A 75 8.14 -14.98 4.77
CA ALA A 75 9.56 -15.13 4.42
C ALA A 75 10.48 -15.20 5.65
N SER A 76 10.09 -14.62 6.79
CA SER A 76 10.88 -14.67 8.02
C SER A 76 10.82 -16.04 8.69
N ARG A 77 9.69 -16.76 8.55
CA ARG A 77 9.43 -18.05 9.20
C ARG A 77 10.00 -19.27 8.46
N ASN A 78 10.20 -19.16 7.14
CA ASN A 78 10.87 -20.15 6.31
C ASN A 78 12.38 -19.88 6.21
#